data_AF-A0A8T3U7K1-F1
#
_entry.id   AF-A0A8T3U7K1-F1
#
_cell.length_a   1.000
_cell.length_b   1.000
_cell.length_c   1.000
_cell.angle_alpha   90.00
_cell.angle_beta   90.00
_cell.angle_gamma   90.00
#
_symmetry.space_group_name_H-M   'P 1'
#
loop_
_entity.id
_entity.type
_entity.pdbx_description
1 polymer ?
#
loop_
_entity_poly.entity_id
_entity_poly.type
_entity_poly.pdbx_seq_one_letter_code
_entity_poly.pdbx_strand_id
1 'polypeptide(L)'
;MDFNKANDFEKEKQSNKKILVIAVTLIVILAIAATSIYFYTANARKKLLKVYINAVNWSRYGDTTVVDKKRLAGNSVIKEGNKYYFAIKDFAEVAGFNFYRGDRTTEEETKAYIENNSERVTFVSGSKEIRKYYLTSSYSSGKNSNLTSQVFNIDDTILFKNGKLYISENGIGRAFNVLFKYNQSSNNIQIYTLEYFYSLMSGQIKDLFKVNSNTNNESKVVIDNKKALLYNYVINYDEATGLYGMALLSDPTKLIISKKYKQIDYVEGSDDFIVTTVDGKVGILGKDSLAKVDPKYDSIENIDLNAGLYLVKLYEKYGVVTQMGKIVVSVDYDQIGLDSNIDDKNLTSRYLLYDNCIPVKLLGKWGFYDKNGNKIVDTEYDSIGCYRVQNADGNAQPLVIIPDLNGIVLGKKFESANKSSSQILYGIVDKTGQMIINLGAESIYKVVFNNNTSYYYYTSGQSIDIVKAWREEMKKRELGEAGTATNNTSVQGQVTNQINDNGSNQVTTQNTNTAVPQSNDQNNAQNNTSKGIEEQNNSQVQNQDESATAVVPSSTTNG
;
A
#
# COMPACT_ATOMS: atom_id res chain seq x y z
N MET A 1 88.68 18.26 61.84
CA MET A 1 87.82 17.15 61.37
C MET A 1 86.39 17.63 61.43
N ASP A 2 85.85 18.11 60.31
CA ASP A 2 84.44 18.56 60.25
C ASP A 2 83.61 17.46 59.57
N PHE A 3 83.55 16.29 60.23
CA PHE A 3 82.77 15.13 59.76
C PHE A 3 81.28 15.46 59.55
N ASN A 4 80.78 16.52 60.18
CA ASN A 4 79.39 16.97 60.05
C ASN A 4 79.10 17.62 58.68
N LYS A 5 80.03 18.40 58.10
CA LYS A 5 79.83 19.03 56.78
C LYS A 5 79.83 18.03 55.63
N ALA A 6 80.68 17.00 55.69
CA ALA A 6 80.70 15.94 54.68
C ALA A 6 79.45 15.04 54.78
N ASN A 7 78.98 14.74 55.99
CA ASN A 7 77.74 13.99 56.21
C ASN A 7 76.49 14.77 55.77
N ASP A 8 76.44 16.09 55.97
CA ASP A 8 75.30 16.90 55.53
C ASP A 8 75.26 17.03 53.99
N PHE A 9 76.41 17.15 53.33
CA PHE A 9 76.49 17.18 51.86
C PHE A 9 76.12 15.82 51.22
N GLU A 10 76.53 14.70 51.81
CA GLU A 10 76.09 13.36 51.39
C GLU A 10 74.59 13.12 51.64
N LYS A 11 74.05 13.59 52.76
CA LYS A 11 72.61 13.54 53.07
C LYS A 11 71.78 14.38 52.10
N GLU A 12 72.23 15.59 51.76
CA GLU A 12 71.57 16.48 50.80
C GLU A 12 71.58 15.88 49.38
N LYS A 13 72.71 15.28 48.97
CA LYS A 13 72.83 14.55 47.70
C LYS A 13 71.93 13.30 47.65
N GLN A 14 71.82 12.54 48.75
CA GLN A 14 70.86 11.43 48.87
C GLN A 14 69.40 11.93 48.85
N SER A 15 69.11 13.04 49.51
CA SER A 15 67.78 13.66 49.52
C SER A 15 67.36 14.11 48.12
N ASN A 16 68.24 14.80 47.39
CA ASN A 16 68.00 15.23 46.01
C ASN A 16 67.83 14.06 45.05
N LYS A 17 68.59 12.97 45.22
CA LYS A 17 68.36 11.72 44.47
C LYS A 17 67.00 11.09 44.78
N LYS A 18 66.57 11.07 46.05
CA LYS A 18 65.23 10.57 46.44
C LYS A 18 64.12 11.44 45.84
N ILE A 19 64.25 12.77 45.87
CA ILE A 19 63.31 13.70 45.25
C ILE A 19 63.24 13.48 43.74
N LEU A 20 64.39 13.29 43.07
CA LEU A 20 64.43 13.03 41.64
C LEU A 20 63.78 11.68 41.28
N VAL A 21 64.02 10.63 42.07
CA VAL A 21 63.35 9.33 41.90
C VAL A 21 61.84 9.44 42.12
N ILE A 22 61.39 10.19 43.13
CA ILE A 22 59.96 10.45 43.37
C ILE A 22 59.34 11.20 42.20
N ALA A 23 60.01 12.25 41.69
CA ALA A 23 59.55 13.04 40.56
C ALA A 23 59.43 12.20 39.27
N VAL A 24 60.45 11.39 38.97
CA VAL A 24 60.42 10.47 37.81
C VAL A 24 59.32 9.42 37.96
N THR A 25 59.14 8.86 39.16
CA THR A 25 58.08 7.88 39.44
C THR A 25 56.69 8.51 39.24
N LEU A 26 56.48 9.75 39.69
CA LEU A 26 55.26 10.52 39.49
C LEU A 26 54.97 10.79 38.00
N ILE A 27 56.00 11.16 37.22
CA ILE A 27 55.86 11.37 35.77
C ILE A 27 55.45 10.07 35.07
N VAL A 28 56.05 8.94 35.43
CA VAL A 28 55.69 7.62 34.87
C VAL A 28 54.24 7.25 35.22
N ILE A 29 53.81 7.47 36.46
CA ILE A 29 52.41 7.23 36.88
C ILE A 29 51.44 8.12 36.09
N LEU A 30 51.75 9.41 35.93
CA LEU A 30 50.94 10.34 35.13
C LEU A 30 50.87 9.94 33.66
N ALA A 31 51.97 9.47 33.07
CA ALA A 31 51.99 8.97 31.70
C ALA A 31 51.09 7.73 31.54
N ILE A 32 51.19 6.76 32.45
CA ILE A 32 50.32 5.57 32.46
C ILE A 32 48.86 5.95 32.62
N ALA A 33 48.54 6.89 33.52
CA ALA A 33 47.18 7.40 33.71
C ALA A 33 46.65 8.09 32.44
N ALA A 34 47.45 8.96 31.81
CA ALA A 34 47.08 9.62 30.56
C ALA A 34 46.85 8.62 29.42
N THR A 35 47.72 7.61 29.28
CA THR A 35 47.55 6.53 28.30
C THR A 35 46.28 5.71 28.58
N SER A 36 46.01 5.39 29.85
CA SER A 36 44.80 4.66 30.26
C SER A 36 43.53 5.46 29.98
N ILE A 37 43.52 6.76 30.27
CA ILE A 37 42.42 7.68 29.93
C ILE A 37 42.25 7.78 28.41
N TYR A 38 43.34 7.85 27.64
CA TYR A 38 43.29 7.84 26.18
C TYR A 38 42.65 6.55 25.64
N PHE A 39 43.09 5.37 26.10
CA PHE A 39 42.49 4.10 25.67
C PHE A 39 41.03 3.96 26.10
N TYR A 40 40.70 4.39 27.33
CA TYR A 40 39.32 4.40 27.83
C TYR A 40 38.42 5.31 26.99
N THR A 41 38.85 6.54 26.71
CA THR A 41 38.08 7.51 25.91
C THR A 41 37.99 7.09 24.44
N ALA A 42 39.04 6.53 23.85
CA ALA A 42 39.01 5.96 22.51
C ALA A 42 38.03 4.78 22.41
N ASN A 43 38.00 3.90 23.42
CA ASN A 43 37.05 2.79 23.49
C ASN A 43 35.61 3.29 23.71
N ALA A 44 35.41 4.29 24.57
CA ALA A 44 34.10 4.92 24.77
C ALA A 44 33.58 5.60 23.49
N ARG A 45 34.46 6.26 22.72
CA ARG A 45 34.11 6.87 21.42
C ARG A 45 33.71 5.83 20.36
N LYS A 46 34.28 4.63 20.39
CA LYS A 46 33.85 3.52 19.51
C LYS A 46 32.45 3.00 19.84
N LYS A 47 31.99 3.17 21.09
CA LYS A 47 30.65 2.78 21.54
C LYS A 47 29.56 3.79 21.18
N LEU A 48 29.92 5.03 20.79
CA LEU A 48 28.94 6.03 20.38
C LEU A 48 28.31 5.65 19.02
N LEU A 49 26.99 5.76 18.93
CA LEU A 49 26.28 5.54 17.68
C LEU A 49 26.69 6.60 16.66
N LYS A 50 27.10 6.16 15.48
CA LYS A 50 27.31 7.03 14.32
C LYS A 50 26.24 6.74 13.29
N VAL A 51 25.60 7.78 12.79
CA VAL A 51 24.60 7.67 11.73
C VAL A 51 25.16 8.39 10.51
N TYR A 52 25.22 7.70 9.39
CA TYR A 52 25.62 8.24 8.12
C TYR A 52 24.44 8.21 7.16
N ILE A 53 24.16 9.34 6.52
CA ILE A 53 23.13 9.43 5.49
C ILE A 53 23.81 9.92 4.22
N ASN A 54 23.73 9.13 3.15
CA ASN A 54 24.41 9.40 1.88
C ASN A 54 25.93 9.63 2.08
N ALA A 55 26.55 8.76 2.87
CA ALA A 55 27.97 8.82 3.30
C ALA A 55 28.39 10.05 4.12
N VAL A 56 27.49 11.01 4.38
CA VAL A 56 27.73 12.15 5.27
C VAL A 56 27.49 11.69 6.72
N ASN A 57 28.29 12.15 7.68
CA ASN A 57 28.06 11.84 9.11
C ASN A 57 27.03 12.81 9.72
N TRP A 58 25.95 12.25 10.29
CA TRP A 58 24.82 12.93 10.91
C TRP A 58 24.74 12.77 12.43
N SER A 59 25.72 12.13 13.07
CA SER A 59 25.78 12.02 14.54
C SER A 59 25.93 13.41 15.22
N ARG A 60 25.23 13.61 16.35
CA ARG A 60 24.79 14.92 16.89
C ARG A 60 25.91 15.89 17.34
N TYR A 61 25.63 17.18 17.11
CA TYR A 61 26.11 18.47 17.68
C TYR A 61 27.62 18.81 17.70
N GLY A 62 27.98 19.99 17.15
CA GLY A 62 29.21 20.69 17.55
C GLY A 62 30.22 21.08 16.46
N ASP A 63 29.86 21.15 15.18
CA ASP A 63 30.69 21.92 14.23
C ASP A 63 29.77 22.82 13.40
N THR A 64 29.73 24.08 13.80
CA THR A 64 28.94 25.18 13.23
C THR A 64 29.55 25.76 11.95
N THR A 65 30.63 25.17 11.43
CA THR A 65 31.37 25.74 10.28
C THR A 65 30.83 25.34 8.91
N VAL A 66 29.82 24.45 8.83
CA VAL A 66 29.15 24.10 7.57
C VAL A 66 27.67 24.42 7.66
N VAL A 67 27.29 25.57 7.10
CA VAL A 67 25.98 26.23 7.28
C VAL A 67 24.82 25.49 6.58
N ASP A 68 25.11 24.54 5.67
CA ASP A 68 24.10 24.05 4.72
C ASP A 68 23.58 22.62 4.95
N LYS A 69 23.92 21.96 6.08
CA LYS A 69 23.39 20.62 6.40
C LYS A 69 22.74 20.60 7.77
N LYS A 70 21.39 20.60 7.81
CA LYS A 70 20.61 20.27 9.01
C LYS A 70 21.14 18.96 9.58
N ARG A 71 21.30 18.82 10.90
CA ARG A 71 21.69 17.56 11.54
C ARG A 71 20.47 16.94 12.23
N LEU A 72 20.50 15.63 12.49
CA LEU A 72 19.48 14.98 13.29
C LEU A 72 19.48 15.56 14.72
N ALA A 73 18.29 15.80 15.25
CA ALA A 73 18.12 16.11 16.66
C ALA A 73 18.53 14.90 17.52
N GLY A 74 18.81 15.10 18.79
CA GLY A 74 19.39 14.02 19.62
C GLY A 74 18.37 13.06 20.18
N ASN A 75 17.09 13.37 20.02
CA ASN A 75 16.01 12.42 20.18
C ASN A 75 15.52 11.90 18.82
N SER A 76 16.21 12.16 17.71
CA SER A 76 15.81 11.62 16.40
C SER A 76 16.06 10.12 16.26
N VAL A 77 16.95 9.57 17.09
CA VAL A 77 17.21 8.13 17.16
C VAL A 77 17.14 7.71 18.60
N ILE A 78 16.32 6.69 18.89
CA ILE A 78 16.24 6.04 20.19
C ILE A 78 16.60 4.57 20.04
N LYS A 79 16.95 3.93 21.15
CA LYS A 79 17.25 2.50 21.19
C LYS A 79 16.31 1.83 22.19
N GLU A 80 15.58 0.82 21.74
CA GLU A 80 14.70 0.01 22.57
C GLU A 80 15.17 -1.44 22.47
N GLY A 81 15.69 -1.97 23.57
CA GLY A 81 16.40 -3.25 23.56
C GLY A 81 17.58 -3.22 22.58
N ASN A 82 17.54 -4.08 21.57
CA ASN A 82 18.59 -4.22 20.56
C ASN A 82 18.29 -3.49 19.24
N LYS A 83 17.15 -2.81 19.12
CA LYS A 83 16.73 -2.14 17.88
C LYS A 83 16.86 -0.63 17.98
N TYR A 84 17.24 0.00 16.87
CA TYR A 84 17.16 1.45 16.72
C TYR A 84 15.82 1.87 16.12
N TYR A 85 15.32 3.00 16.59
CA TYR A 85 14.11 3.62 16.08
C TYR A 85 14.38 5.06 15.70
N PHE A 86 13.80 5.48 14.58
CA PHE A 86 14.01 6.79 13.97
C PHE A 86 12.74 7.62 14.07
N ALA A 87 12.87 8.85 14.54
CA ALA A 87 11.78 9.81 14.55
C ALA A 87 11.37 10.13 13.11
N ILE A 88 10.14 9.79 12.74
CA ILE A 88 9.61 9.91 11.38
C ILE A 88 9.73 11.35 10.89
N LYS A 89 9.32 12.33 11.72
CA LYS A 89 9.39 13.76 11.41
C LYS A 89 10.81 14.23 11.12
N ASP A 90 11.76 13.86 11.96
CA ASP A 90 13.13 14.37 11.86
C ASP A 90 13.87 13.76 10.65
N PHE A 91 13.53 12.51 10.30
CA PHE A 91 14.12 11.83 9.16
C PHE A 91 13.50 12.23 7.82
N ALA A 92 12.22 12.61 7.80
CA ALA A 92 11.49 12.94 6.57
C ALA A 92 12.19 14.00 5.72
N GLU A 93 12.57 15.13 6.33
CA GLU A 93 13.26 16.19 5.61
C GLU A 93 14.59 15.71 5.00
N VAL A 94 15.33 14.88 5.74
CA VAL A 94 16.62 14.35 5.29
C VAL A 94 16.46 13.35 4.13
N ALA A 95 15.34 12.62 4.10
CA ALA A 95 15.00 11.66 3.07
C ALA A 95 14.28 12.28 1.86
N GLY A 96 14.05 13.60 1.84
CA GLY A 96 13.37 14.28 0.74
C GLY A 96 11.84 14.17 0.78
N PHE A 97 11.27 14.03 1.97
CA PHE A 97 9.83 14.01 2.21
C PHE A 97 9.39 15.21 3.07
N ASN A 98 8.21 15.73 2.77
CA ASN A 98 7.48 16.62 3.66
C ASN A 98 6.76 15.81 4.74
N PHE A 99 6.72 16.31 5.97
CA PHE A 99 6.03 15.67 7.09
C PHE A 99 4.76 16.44 7.45
N TYR A 100 3.68 15.71 7.70
CA TYR A 100 2.40 16.23 8.12
C TYR A 100 1.85 15.45 9.31
N ARG A 101 1.25 16.16 10.26
CA ARG A 101 0.57 15.58 11.41
C ARG A 101 -0.83 15.12 11.02
N GLY A 102 -1.30 13.99 11.55
CA GLY A 102 -2.64 13.48 11.29
C GLY A 102 -2.77 12.56 10.06
N ASP A 103 -4.00 12.37 9.57
CA ASP A 103 -4.36 11.43 8.49
C ASP A 103 -5.03 12.11 7.27
N ARG A 104 -4.77 13.40 7.07
CA ARG A 104 -5.39 14.31 6.06
C ARG A 104 -6.84 14.70 6.35
N THR A 105 -7.51 13.99 7.25
CA THR A 105 -8.87 14.32 7.68
C THR A 105 -8.90 14.87 9.10
N THR A 106 -7.98 14.41 9.95
CA THR A 106 -7.83 14.85 11.34
C THR A 106 -6.40 15.33 11.63
N GLU A 107 -6.22 16.14 12.67
CA GLU A 107 -4.91 16.56 13.20
C GLU A 107 -4.57 15.84 14.53
N GLU A 108 -4.10 14.59 14.44
CA GLU A 108 -3.77 13.75 15.60
C GLU A 108 -2.26 13.55 15.76
N GLU A 109 -1.71 13.59 16.98
CA GLU A 109 -0.26 13.36 17.21
C GLU A 109 0.16 11.90 17.07
N THR A 110 -0.78 10.99 17.29
CA THR A 110 -0.63 9.55 17.15
C THR A 110 -0.67 9.11 15.69
N LYS A 111 -0.93 10.02 14.75
CA LYS A 111 -0.95 9.77 13.31
C LYS A 111 -0.06 10.76 12.58
N ALA A 112 0.50 10.34 11.46
CA ALA A 112 1.21 11.23 10.56
C ALA A 112 1.19 10.69 9.14
N TYR A 113 1.54 11.55 8.19
CA TYR A 113 1.95 11.10 6.88
C TYR A 113 3.17 11.87 6.39
N ILE A 114 3.96 11.21 5.56
CA ILE A 114 5.03 11.84 4.79
C ILE A 114 4.63 11.83 3.31
N GLU A 115 5.08 12.82 2.56
CA GLU A 115 4.76 12.95 1.15
C GLU A 115 5.92 13.59 0.37
N ASN A 116 6.22 13.04 -0.80
CA ASN A 116 7.07 13.67 -1.81
C ASN A 116 6.34 13.67 -3.16
N ASN A 117 7.04 13.99 -4.25
CA ASN A 117 6.43 14.04 -5.59
C ASN A 117 5.96 12.67 -6.10
N SER A 118 6.47 11.58 -5.54
CA SER A 118 6.29 10.22 -6.03
C SER A 118 5.25 9.43 -5.24
N GLU A 119 5.22 9.59 -3.92
CA GLU A 119 4.38 8.82 -3.03
C GLU A 119 4.09 9.50 -1.70
N ARG A 120 3.02 9.03 -1.04
CA ARG A 120 2.67 9.35 0.34
C ARG A 120 2.72 8.09 1.19
N VAL A 121 3.21 8.18 2.42
CA VAL A 121 3.17 7.08 3.40
C VAL A 121 2.51 7.56 4.68
N THR A 122 1.57 6.76 5.20
CA THR A 122 0.81 7.06 6.42
C THR A 122 1.24 6.16 7.58
N PHE A 123 1.18 6.70 8.79
CA PHE A 123 1.66 6.09 10.03
C PHE A 123 0.62 6.25 11.13
N VAL A 124 0.45 5.19 11.93
CA VAL A 124 -0.43 5.19 13.10
C VAL A 124 0.32 4.55 14.26
N SER A 125 0.36 5.23 15.40
CA SER A 125 0.95 4.72 16.64
C SER A 125 0.35 3.37 17.01
N GLY A 126 1.20 2.42 17.42
CA GLY A 126 0.81 1.05 17.76
C GLY A 126 0.64 0.12 16.57
N SER A 127 0.63 0.63 15.33
CA SER A 127 0.53 -0.19 14.11
C SER A 127 1.85 -0.89 13.78
N LYS A 128 1.76 -2.10 13.19
CA LYS A 128 2.85 -2.81 12.52
C LYS A 128 2.74 -2.73 10.99
N GLU A 129 1.94 -1.80 10.52
CA GLU A 129 1.66 -1.57 9.11
C GLU A 129 1.83 -0.10 8.76
N ILE A 130 2.36 0.16 7.58
CA ILE A 130 2.34 1.46 6.92
C ILE A 130 1.52 1.34 5.63
N ARG A 131 0.85 2.42 5.24
CA ARG A 131 0.09 2.46 4.00
C ARG A 131 0.69 3.48 3.04
N LYS A 132 1.07 3.04 1.85
CA LYS A 132 1.68 3.86 0.79
C LYS A 132 0.67 4.17 -0.31
N TYR A 133 0.73 5.37 -0.87
CA TYR A 133 -0.08 5.84 -1.99
C TYR A 133 0.86 6.34 -3.07
N TYR A 134 0.68 5.89 -4.32
CA TYR A 134 1.43 6.42 -5.45
C TYR A 134 0.83 7.75 -5.90
N LEU A 135 1.68 8.76 -6.12
CA LEU A 135 1.30 10.10 -6.60
C LEU A 135 1.76 10.37 -8.04
N THR A 136 2.55 9.47 -8.61
CA THR A 136 3.01 9.51 -10.00
C THR A 136 2.13 8.65 -10.90
N SER A 137 1.95 9.07 -12.15
CA SER A 137 1.16 8.32 -13.13
C SER A 137 1.93 7.09 -13.65
N SER A 138 1.20 5.98 -13.79
CA SER A 138 1.62 4.86 -14.63
C SER A 138 1.52 5.30 -16.10
N TYR A 139 2.60 5.18 -16.85
CA TYR A 139 2.70 5.62 -18.26
C TYR A 139 1.67 4.92 -19.19
N SER A 140 1.05 3.82 -18.72
CA SER A 140 0.13 2.99 -19.50
C SER A 140 -1.36 3.33 -19.33
N SER A 141 -1.75 4.22 -18.42
CA SER A 141 -3.15 4.58 -18.18
C SER A 141 -3.25 6.08 -17.88
N GLY A 142 -3.75 6.85 -18.84
CA GLY A 142 -3.79 8.32 -18.78
C GLY A 142 -4.68 8.96 -17.71
N LYS A 143 -4.97 8.31 -16.58
CA LYS A 143 -5.79 8.86 -15.49
C LYS A 143 -5.32 8.37 -14.10
N ASN A 144 -4.86 9.33 -13.30
CA ASN A 144 -4.55 9.35 -11.86
C ASN A 144 -4.87 8.10 -11.01
N SER A 145 -3.90 7.65 -10.21
CA SER A 145 -4.05 6.65 -9.14
C SER A 145 -3.69 7.17 -7.73
N ASN A 146 -3.85 8.48 -7.46
CA ASN A 146 -3.60 9.08 -6.13
C ASN A 146 -4.43 8.48 -4.98
N LEU A 147 -5.39 7.61 -5.29
CA LEU A 147 -6.33 7.02 -4.34
C LEU A 147 -6.06 5.53 -4.06
N THR A 148 -5.25 4.83 -4.86
CA THR A 148 -4.97 3.41 -4.62
C THR A 148 -3.79 3.28 -3.67
N SER A 149 -4.06 2.75 -2.48
CA SER A 149 -3.04 2.49 -1.48
C SER A 149 -2.65 1.02 -1.38
N GLN A 150 -1.45 0.77 -0.88
CA GLN A 150 -0.95 -0.56 -0.57
C GLN A 150 -0.49 -0.60 0.89
N VAL A 151 -0.74 -1.73 1.56
CA VAL A 151 -0.36 -1.92 2.96
C VAL A 151 0.92 -2.75 3.03
N PHE A 152 1.92 -2.23 3.74
CA PHE A 152 3.19 -2.88 3.96
C PHE A 152 3.39 -3.18 5.45
N ASN A 153 3.72 -4.43 5.74
CA ASN A 153 4.13 -4.85 7.08
C ASN A 153 5.53 -4.34 7.41
N ILE A 154 5.72 -3.93 8.66
CA ILE A 154 7.01 -3.55 9.24
C ILE A 154 7.36 -4.49 10.40
N ASP A 155 8.64 -4.54 10.78
CA ASP A 155 9.17 -5.51 11.74
C ASP A 155 8.83 -5.22 13.21
N ASP A 156 8.30 -4.02 13.50
CA ASP A 156 7.92 -3.62 14.86
C ASP A 156 6.83 -2.55 14.87
N THR A 157 6.25 -2.30 16.03
CA THR A 157 5.20 -1.27 16.18
C THR A 157 5.78 0.14 16.03
N ILE A 158 5.02 1.03 15.38
CA ILE A 158 5.29 2.46 15.38
C ILE A 158 5.08 3.00 16.80
N LEU A 159 6.10 3.57 17.41
CA LEU A 159 6.04 4.06 18.79
C LEU A 159 5.68 5.53 18.81
N PHE A 160 4.83 5.95 19.75
CA PHE A 160 4.64 7.36 20.09
C PHE A 160 5.31 7.66 21.44
N LYS A 161 6.42 8.42 21.42
CA LYS A 161 7.17 8.79 22.63
C LYS A 161 7.60 10.25 22.53
N ASN A 162 7.53 10.98 23.64
CA ASN A 162 7.99 12.38 23.71
C ASN A 162 7.41 13.27 22.59
N GLY A 163 6.13 13.07 22.23
CA GLY A 163 5.46 13.83 21.17
C GLY A 163 5.92 13.53 19.74
N LYS A 164 6.64 12.42 19.51
CA LYS A 164 7.11 12.00 18.18
C LYS A 164 6.74 10.56 17.89
N LEU A 165 6.42 10.30 16.62
CA LEU A 165 6.32 8.94 16.08
C LEU A 165 7.71 8.43 15.70
N TYR A 166 7.99 7.19 16.07
CA TYR A 166 9.24 6.49 15.83
C TYR A 166 8.99 5.19 15.08
N ILE A 167 9.81 4.92 14.08
CA ILE A 167 9.75 3.71 13.26
C ILE A 167 11.06 2.94 13.34
N SER A 168 10.97 1.62 13.28
CA SER A 168 12.09 0.69 13.34
C SER A 168 13.00 0.75 12.09
N GLU A 169 14.10 0.01 12.14
CA GLU A 169 15.10 -0.11 11.07
C GLU A 169 14.53 -0.70 9.76
N ASN A 170 13.67 -1.71 9.81
CA ASN A 170 13.01 -2.19 8.59
C ASN A 170 11.93 -1.20 8.12
N GLY A 171 11.19 -0.63 9.07
CA GLY A 171 10.12 0.30 8.75
C GLY A 171 10.61 1.58 8.09
N ILE A 172 11.77 2.13 8.49
CA ILE A 172 12.36 3.30 7.81
C ILE A 172 12.73 2.96 6.36
N GLY A 173 13.28 1.76 6.12
CA GLY A 173 13.63 1.26 4.79
C GLY A 173 12.44 1.25 3.85
N ARG A 174 11.31 0.67 4.30
CA ARG A 174 10.06 0.60 3.52
C ARG A 174 9.36 1.95 3.36
N ALA A 175 9.33 2.75 4.43
CA ALA A 175 8.60 4.01 4.45
C ALA A 175 9.28 5.11 3.61
N PHE A 176 10.61 5.15 3.61
CA PHE A 176 11.38 6.23 2.96
C PHE A 176 12.11 5.77 1.69
N ASN A 177 11.96 4.52 1.27
CA ASN A 177 12.73 3.88 0.20
C ASN A 177 14.24 4.05 0.40
N VAL A 178 14.75 3.61 1.55
CA VAL A 178 16.16 3.74 1.89
C VAL A 178 16.82 2.39 2.12
N LEU A 179 18.09 2.28 1.72
CA LEU A 179 18.91 1.14 2.09
C LEU A 179 19.50 1.40 3.48
N PHE A 180 19.01 0.65 4.47
CA PHE A 180 19.51 0.70 5.85
C PHE A 180 20.55 -0.40 6.08
N LYS A 181 21.70 -0.04 6.64
CA LYS A 181 22.74 -0.99 7.06
C LYS A 181 23.23 -0.64 8.46
N TYR A 182 23.14 -1.58 9.38
CA TYR A 182 23.71 -1.44 10.71
C TYR A 182 24.92 -2.36 10.89
N ASN A 183 26.06 -1.77 11.25
CA ASN A 183 27.26 -2.47 11.64
C ASN A 183 27.40 -2.41 13.17
N GLN A 184 27.10 -3.53 13.82
CA GLN A 184 27.12 -3.64 15.28
C GLN A 184 28.52 -3.48 15.89
N SER A 185 29.58 -3.96 15.23
CA SER A 185 30.94 -3.92 15.77
C SER A 185 31.53 -2.51 15.82
N SER A 186 31.15 -1.66 14.87
CA SER A 186 31.55 -0.24 14.81
C SER A 186 30.48 0.74 15.30
N ASN A 187 29.34 0.20 15.77
CA ASN A 187 28.13 0.94 16.15
C ASN A 187 27.74 2.02 15.13
N ASN A 188 27.70 1.62 13.86
CA ASN A 188 27.51 2.52 12.72
C ASN A 188 26.26 2.15 11.94
N ILE A 189 25.37 3.11 11.76
CA ILE A 189 24.23 3.03 10.85
C ILE A 189 24.56 3.80 9.58
N GLN A 190 24.42 3.15 8.42
CA GLN A 190 24.48 3.76 7.10
C GLN A 190 23.09 3.72 6.48
N ILE A 191 22.64 4.86 5.97
CA ILE A 191 21.38 5.01 5.26
C ILE A 191 21.66 5.65 3.91
N TYR A 192 21.18 5.01 2.85
CA TYR A 192 21.29 5.54 1.49
C TYR A 192 19.89 5.86 0.99
N THR A 193 19.63 7.12 0.64
CA THR A 193 18.37 7.49 0.00
C THR A 193 18.28 6.87 -1.40
N LEU A 194 17.06 6.63 -1.89
CA LEU A 194 16.83 6.00 -3.20
C LEU A 194 17.65 6.63 -4.32
N GLU A 195 17.60 7.96 -4.42
CA GLU A 195 18.32 8.72 -5.46
C GLU A 195 19.83 8.62 -5.33
N TYR A 196 20.36 8.70 -4.10
CA TYR A 196 21.79 8.55 -3.89
C TYR A 196 22.26 7.14 -4.21
N PHE A 197 21.49 6.12 -3.81
CA PHE A 197 21.83 4.73 -4.08
C PHE A 197 21.76 4.42 -5.57
N TYR A 198 20.74 4.90 -6.27
CA TYR A 198 20.66 4.82 -7.74
C TYR A 198 21.86 5.50 -8.41
N SER A 199 22.24 6.71 -7.99
CA SER A 199 23.41 7.42 -8.52
C SER A 199 24.73 6.66 -8.31
N LEU A 200 24.90 6.04 -7.13
CA LEU A 200 26.04 5.18 -6.84
C LEU A 200 26.08 3.96 -7.79
N MET A 201 24.94 3.29 -7.98
CA MET A 201 24.84 2.08 -8.80
C MET A 201 24.97 2.38 -10.30
N SER A 202 24.41 3.49 -10.78
CA SER A 202 24.53 3.89 -12.19
C SER A 202 25.97 4.20 -12.60
N GLY A 203 26.80 4.68 -11.67
CA GLY A 203 28.23 4.83 -11.88
C GLY A 203 29.02 3.51 -11.91
N GLN A 204 28.45 2.41 -11.41
CA GLN A 204 29.10 1.10 -11.30
C GLN A 204 28.59 0.08 -12.32
N ILE A 205 27.33 0.18 -12.74
CA ILE A 205 26.65 -0.79 -13.60
C ILE A 205 26.34 -0.12 -14.93
N LYS A 206 27.13 -0.47 -15.96
CA LYS A 206 27.07 0.16 -17.29
C LYS A 206 25.70 0.05 -17.94
N ASP A 207 25.04 -1.10 -17.79
CA ASP A 207 23.77 -1.42 -18.44
C ASP A 207 22.58 -1.27 -17.50
N LEU A 208 22.70 -0.53 -16.39
CA LEU A 208 21.55 -0.18 -15.55
C LEU A 208 20.54 0.61 -16.39
N PHE A 209 19.25 0.35 -16.20
CA PHE A 209 18.20 1.11 -16.87
C PHE A 209 18.41 2.62 -16.68
N LYS A 210 18.27 3.38 -17.76
CA LYS A 210 18.45 4.83 -17.72
C LYS A 210 17.14 5.55 -17.45
N VAL A 211 17.23 6.60 -16.65
CA VAL A 211 16.15 7.59 -16.49
C VAL A 211 16.33 8.68 -17.54
N ASN A 212 15.27 8.97 -18.29
CA ASN A 212 15.27 10.12 -19.20
C ASN A 212 14.96 11.39 -18.38
N SER A 213 15.95 12.27 -18.24
CA SER A 213 15.93 13.46 -17.36
C SER A 213 15.13 14.65 -17.89
N ASN A 214 14.35 14.49 -18.97
CA ASN A 214 13.67 15.60 -19.64
C ASN A 214 12.31 15.98 -19.04
N THR A 215 11.88 15.37 -17.92
CA THR A 215 10.62 15.71 -17.25
C THR A 215 10.82 15.90 -15.75
N ASN A 216 10.19 16.94 -15.19
CA ASN A 216 10.23 17.25 -13.76
C ASN A 216 9.58 16.16 -12.87
N ASN A 217 8.88 15.20 -13.49
CA ASN A 217 8.27 14.05 -12.82
C ASN A 217 8.72 12.76 -13.52
N GLU A 218 9.25 11.83 -12.75
CA GLU A 218 9.59 10.48 -13.21
C GLU A 218 8.32 9.62 -13.28
N SER A 219 8.29 8.67 -14.23
CA SER A 219 7.19 7.70 -14.31
C SER A 219 7.23 6.72 -13.13
N LYS A 220 6.07 6.16 -12.76
CA LYS A 220 5.98 5.12 -11.72
C LYS A 220 6.96 3.97 -11.98
N VAL A 221 7.07 3.49 -13.23
CA VAL A 221 7.96 2.38 -13.64
C VAL A 221 9.43 2.71 -13.33
N VAL A 222 9.85 3.94 -13.59
CA VAL A 222 11.22 4.38 -13.28
C VAL A 222 11.49 4.33 -11.78
N ILE A 223 10.56 4.86 -10.99
CA ILE A 223 10.67 4.90 -9.52
C ILE A 223 10.71 3.49 -8.95
N ASP A 224 9.83 2.61 -9.42
CA ASP A 224 9.79 1.22 -8.95
C ASP A 224 11.04 0.44 -9.38
N ASN A 225 11.55 0.65 -10.58
CA ASN A 225 12.83 0.05 -10.99
C ASN A 225 14.03 0.59 -10.19
N LYS A 226 13.99 1.85 -9.72
CA LYS A 226 15.00 2.34 -8.75
C LYS A 226 14.84 1.60 -7.43
N LYS A 227 13.61 1.42 -6.94
CA LYS A 227 13.33 0.69 -5.68
C LYS A 227 13.82 -0.75 -5.75
N ALA A 228 13.78 -1.40 -6.92
CA ALA A 228 14.30 -2.75 -7.13
C ALA A 228 15.75 -2.92 -6.62
N LEU A 229 16.59 -1.88 -6.72
CA LEU A 229 17.96 -1.87 -6.19
C LEU A 229 18.01 -2.11 -4.68
N LEU A 230 17.06 -1.56 -3.93
CA LEU A 230 16.95 -1.74 -2.47
C LEU A 230 16.66 -3.19 -2.09
N TYR A 231 16.10 -3.96 -3.01
CA TYR A 231 15.72 -5.36 -2.86
C TYR A 231 16.68 -6.31 -3.59
N ASN A 232 17.89 -5.86 -3.91
CA ASN A 232 18.95 -6.64 -4.57
C ASN A 232 18.62 -7.06 -6.02
N TYR A 233 17.78 -6.29 -6.72
CA TYR A 233 17.48 -6.49 -8.14
C TYR A 233 18.00 -5.33 -8.99
N VAL A 234 18.43 -5.63 -10.20
CA VAL A 234 18.88 -4.64 -11.19
C VAL A 234 18.09 -4.88 -12.46
N ILE A 235 17.40 -3.85 -12.95
CA ILE A 235 16.82 -3.87 -14.29
C ILE A 235 17.91 -3.44 -15.28
N ASN A 236 18.32 -4.34 -16.16
CA ASN A 236 19.35 -4.09 -17.16
C ASN A 236 18.71 -3.65 -18.47
N TYR A 237 19.29 -2.65 -19.13
CA TYR A 237 18.90 -2.14 -20.43
C TYR A 237 20.03 -2.37 -21.45
N ASP A 238 19.69 -2.96 -22.59
CA ASP A 238 20.60 -3.10 -23.71
C ASP A 238 20.42 -1.97 -24.71
N GLU A 239 21.43 -1.12 -24.86
CA GLU A 239 21.40 0.00 -25.79
C GLU A 239 21.33 -0.44 -27.26
N ALA A 240 21.86 -1.62 -27.60
CA ALA A 240 21.90 -2.09 -28.99
C ALA A 240 20.52 -2.58 -29.46
N THR A 241 19.79 -3.25 -28.57
CA THR A 241 18.48 -3.84 -28.89
C THR A 241 17.30 -3.00 -28.40
N GLY A 242 17.52 -2.12 -27.42
CA GLY A 242 16.46 -1.38 -26.73
C GLY A 242 15.66 -2.25 -25.77
N LEU A 243 16.16 -3.43 -25.39
CA LEU A 243 15.44 -4.42 -24.58
C LEU A 243 15.97 -4.49 -23.15
N TYR A 244 15.06 -4.89 -22.25
CA TYR A 244 15.24 -4.98 -20.83
C TYR A 244 15.33 -6.42 -20.36
N GLY A 245 16.18 -6.65 -19.36
CA GLY A 245 16.32 -7.87 -18.57
C GLY A 245 16.45 -7.54 -17.09
N MET A 246 16.69 -8.55 -16.27
CA MET A 246 16.88 -8.38 -14.82
C MET A 246 17.96 -9.33 -14.30
N ALA A 247 18.78 -8.85 -13.37
CA ALA A 247 19.78 -9.61 -12.63
C ALA A 247 19.71 -9.30 -11.13
N LEU A 248 20.47 -10.06 -10.33
CA LEU A 248 20.71 -9.68 -8.94
C LEU A 248 21.76 -8.57 -8.87
N LEU A 249 21.58 -7.63 -7.95
CA LEU A 249 22.56 -6.57 -7.71
C LEU A 249 23.91 -7.14 -7.23
N SER A 250 23.89 -8.26 -6.51
CA SER A 250 25.10 -8.97 -6.07
C SER A 250 25.93 -9.58 -7.21
N ASP A 251 25.31 -9.84 -8.36
CA ASP A 251 25.98 -10.30 -9.58
C ASP A 251 25.23 -9.79 -10.82
N PRO A 252 25.41 -8.51 -11.18
CA PRO A 252 24.65 -7.87 -12.25
C PRO A 252 24.90 -8.47 -13.64
N THR A 253 25.94 -9.30 -13.79
CA THR A 253 26.31 -9.94 -15.06
C THR A 253 25.51 -11.21 -15.34
N LYS A 254 24.97 -11.82 -14.29
CA LYS A 254 24.18 -13.05 -14.37
C LYS A 254 22.68 -12.72 -14.43
N LEU A 255 22.17 -12.60 -15.65
CA LEU A 255 20.75 -12.35 -15.90
C LEU A 255 19.89 -13.50 -15.35
N ILE A 256 18.86 -13.13 -14.58
CA ILE A 256 17.74 -14.00 -14.22
C ILE A 256 16.66 -13.91 -15.32
N ILE A 257 16.32 -12.68 -15.72
CA ILE A 257 15.42 -12.43 -16.85
C ILE A 257 16.27 -11.97 -18.03
N SER A 258 16.25 -12.74 -19.12
CA SER A 258 16.95 -12.40 -20.36
C SER A 258 16.48 -11.07 -20.94
N LYS A 259 17.38 -10.32 -21.59
CA LYS A 259 17.11 -9.05 -22.27
C LYS A 259 16.25 -9.20 -23.53
N LYS A 260 14.96 -9.47 -23.35
CA LYS A 260 14.00 -9.73 -24.44
C LYS A 260 12.69 -8.96 -24.34
N TYR A 261 12.54 -8.14 -23.30
CA TYR A 261 11.32 -7.39 -23.02
C TYR A 261 11.48 -5.94 -23.40
N LYS A 262 10.43 -5.32 -23.94
CA LYS A 262 10.39 -3.89 -24.23
C LYS A 262 10.34 -3.03 -22.97
N GLN A 263 9.80 -3.58 -21.87
CA GLN A 263 9.75 -2.92 -20.56
C GLN A 263 9.70 -3.99 -19.46
N ILE A 264 10.31 -3.68 -18.31
CA ILE A 264 10.15 -4.42 -17.06
C ILE A 264 9.80 -3.40 -15.97
N ASP A 265 8.76 -3.66 -15.19
CA ASP A 265 8.33 -2.88 -14.03
C ASP A 265 8.36 -3.76 -12.78
N TYR A 266 9.18 -3.38 -11.81
CA TYR A 266 9.27 -4.06 -10.52
C TYR A 266 8.05 -3.77 -9.63
N VAL A 267 7.46 -4.79 -9.03
CA VAL A 267 6.32 -4.62 -8.12
C VAL A 267 6.78 -4.74 -6.67
N GLU A 268 6.95 -3.58 -6.02
CA GLU A 268 7.36 -3.49 -4.61
C GLU A 268 6.48 -4.38 -3.71
N GLY A 269 7.12 -5.20 -2.87
CA GLY A 269 6.47 -6.04 -1.86
C GLY A 269 6.05 -7.44 -2.32
N SER A 270 5.89 -7.69 -3.62
CA SER A 270 5.68 -9.05 -4.16
C SER A 270 6.95 -9.68 -4.75
N ASP A 271 7.96 -8.86 -5.05
CA ASP A 271 9.13 -9.25 -5.86
C ASP A 271 8.76 -9.80 -7.24
N ASP A 272 7.64 -9.33 -7.80
CA ASP A 272 7.22 -9.65 -9.16
C ASP A 272 7.66 -8.60 -10.16
N PHE A 273 7.65 -8.99 -11.42
CA PHE A 273 8.05 -8.17 -12.56
C PHE A 273 6.93 -8.18 -13.59
N ILE A 274 6.30 -7.03 -13.82
CA ILE A 274 5.39 -6.85 -14.95
C ILE A 274 6.25 -6.62 -16.18
N VAL A 275 6.11 -7.47 -17.18
CA VAL A 275 6.94 -7.44 -18.39
C VAL A 275 6.09 -7.16 -19.62
N THR A 276 6.60 -6.31 -20.51
CA THR A 276 5.98 -6.02 -21.80
C THR A 276 6.85 -6.59 -22.91
N THR A 277 6.29 -7.45 -23.76
CA THR A 277 6.96 -8.03 -24.92
C THR A 277 7.10 -7.00 -26.05
N VAL A 278 7.88 -7.34 -27.08
CA VAL A 278 8.13 -6.46 -28.24
C VAL A 278 6.83 -6.15 -29.01
N ASP A 279 5.92 -7.12 -29.09
CA ASP A 279 4.58 -6.99 -29.69
C ASP A 279 3.55 -6.31 -28.75
N GLY A 280 3.97 -5.86 -27.57
CA GLY A 280 3.15 -5.06 -26.67
C GLY A 280 2.25 -5.85 -25.71
N LYS A 281 2.43 -7.18 -25.61
CA LYS A 281 1.69 -8.01 -24.66
C LYS A 281 2.35 -7.98 -23.29
N VAL A 282 1.51 -7.97 -22.26
CA VAL A 282 1.91 -7.78 -20.86
C VAL A 282 1.64 -9.04 -20.06
N GLY A 283 2.62 -9.45 -19.25
CA GLY A 283 2.57 -10.61 -18.35
C GLY A 283 3.24 -10.31 -17.01
N ILE A 284 3.23 -11.29 -16.11
CA ILE A 284 3.84 -11.21 -14.77
C ILE A 284 4.85 -12.36 -14.62
N LEU A 285 6.09 -12.02 -14.29
CA LEU A 285 7.13 -12.98 -13.93
C LEU A 285 7.41 -12.91 -12.44
N GLY A 286 7.70 -14.06 -11.83
CA GLY A 286 8.30 -14.12 -10.50
C GLY A 286 9.79 -13.76 -10.53
N LYS A 287 10.37 -13.53 -9.35
CA LYS A 287 11.82 -13.32 -9.16
C LYS A 287 12.72 -14.48 -9.63
N ASP A 288 12.15 -15.65 -9.86
CA ASP A 288 12.80 -16.84 -10.40
C ASP A 288 12.70 -16.95 -11.94
N SER A 289 12.22 -15.89 -12.61
CA SER A 289 11.92 -15.82 -14.05
C SER A 289 10.73 -16.67 -14.52
N LEU A 290 10.07 -17.41 -13.64
CA LEU A 290 8.92 -18.23 -14.02
C LEU A 290 7.71 -17.32 -14.28
N ALA A 291 6.99 -17.62 -15.36
CA ALA A 291 5.76 -16.94 -15.68
C ALA A 291 4.69 -17.29 -14.65
N LYS A 292 4.19 -16.26 -13.96
CA LYS A 292 2.99 -16.35 -13.12
C LYS A 292 1.74 -16.02 -13.94
N VAL A 293 1.89 -15.11 -14.89
CA VAL A 293 0.89 -14.76 -15.90
C VAL A 293 1.61 -14.62 -17.24
N ASP A 294 1.25 -15.47 -18.21
CA ASP A 294 1.82 -15.38 -19.55
C ASP A 294 1.54 -14.03 -20.21
N PRO A 295 2.49 -13.45 -20.97
CA PRO A 295 2.25 -12.23 -21.72
C PRO A 295 1.16 -12.41 -22.79
N LYS A 296 -0.05 -11.92 -22.48
CA LYS A 296 -1.21 -11.99 -23.40
C LYS A 296 -2.15 -10.80 -23.30
N TYR A 297 -2.08 -10.04 -22.21
CA TYR A 297 -2.92 -8.87 -21.97
C TYR A 297 -2.36 -7.64 -22.65
N ASP A 298 -3.22 -6.67 -22.98
CA ASP A 298 -2.80 -5.38 -23.52
C ASP A 298 -2.25 -4.46 -22.41
N SER A 299 -2.70 -4.65 -21.17
CA SER A 299 -2.10 -4.03 -19.98
C SER A 299 -2.35 -4.85 -18.72
N ILE A 300 -1.45 -4.75 -17.75
CA ILE A 300 -1.58 -5.28 -16.39
C ILE A 300 -1.19 -4.18 -15.40
N GLU A 301 -1.99 -3.98 -14.35
CA GLU A 301 -1.72 -3.05 -13.26
C GLU A 301 -1.98 -3.72 -11.91
N ASN A 302 -1.06 -3.60 -10.95
CA ASN A 302 -1.34 -4.01 -9.57
C ASN A 302 -2.36 -3.05 -8.94
N ILE A 303 -3.49 -3.59 -8.49
CA ILE A 303 -4.58 -2.80 -7.89
C ILE A 303 -4.75 -3.03 -6.39
N ASP A 304 -4.32 -4.18 -5.88
CA ASP A 304 -4.21 -4.46 -4.46
C ASP A 304 -3.12 -5.51 -4.22
N LEU A 305 -2.02 -5.12 -3.58
CA LEU A 305 -0.91 -6.03 -3.29
C LEU A 305 -1.28 -7.09 -2.25
N ASN A 306 -2.06 -6.71 -1.23
CA ASN A 306 -2.37 -7.56 -0.08
C ASN A 306 -3.35 -8.69 -0.45
N ALA A 307 -4.30 -8.39 -1.33
CA ALA A 307 -5.20 -9.36 -1.93
C ALA A 307 -4.61 -10.05 -3.18
N GLY A 308 -3.43 -9.62 -3.65
CA GLY A 308 -2.78 -10.15 -4.84
C GLY A 308 -3.59 -9.94 -6.11
N LEU A 309 -4.27 -8.81 -6.25
CA LEU A 309 -5.17 -8.50 -7.36
C LEU A 309 -4.49 -7.60 -8.39
N TYR A 310 -4.66 -7.97 -9.66
CA TYR A 310 -4.19 -7.24 -10.82
C TYR A 310 -5.34 -6.95 -11.77
N LEU A 311 -5.48 -5.69 -12.15
CA LEU A 311 -6.35 -5.26 -13.24
C LEU A 311 -5.69 -5.66 -14.56
N VAL A 312 -6.46 -6.29 -15.43
CA VAL A 312 -6.01 -6.68 -16.78
C VAL A 312 -6.91 -6.05 -17.83
N LYS A 313 -6.31 -5.68 -18.96
CA LYS A 313 -7.03 -5.20 -20.14
C LYS A 313 -6.79 -6.14 -21.31
N LEU A 314 -7.85 -6.47 -22.05
CA LEU A 314 -7.78 -7.22 -23.30
C LEU A 314 -8.90 -6.73 -24.22
N TYR A 315 -8.57 -6.33 -25.45
CA TYR A 315 -9.54 -5.88 -26.46
C TYR A 315 -10.51 -4.79 -25.93
N GLU A 316 -9.97 -3.75 -25.28
CA GLU A 316 -10.74 -2.65 -24.67
C GLU A 316 -11.69 -3.05 -23.53
N LYS A 317 -11.63 -4.30 -23.06
CA LYS A 317 -12.35 -4.78 -21.89
C LYS A 317 -11.43 -5.02 -20.70
N TYR A 318 -12.00 -4.94 -19.51
CA TYR A 318 -11.29 -5.04 -18.25
C TYR A 318 -11.73 -6.29 -17.48
N GLY A 319 -10.79 -6.89 -16.78
CA GLY A 319 -10.99 -8.00 -15.84
C GLY A 319 -10.04 -7.89 -14.67
N VAL A 320 -10.18 -8.79 -13.70
CA VAL A 320 -9.25 -8.90 -12.56
C VAL A 320 -8.74 -10.32 -12.49
N VAL A 321 -7.42 -10.44 -12.32
CA VAL A 321 -6.76 -11.72 -12.05
C VAL A 321 -6.01 -11.65 -10.74
N THR A 322 -5.79 -12.81 -10.12
CA THR A 322 -4.83 -12.95 -9.04
C THR A 322 -3.39 -12.82 -9.57
N GLN A 323 -2.43 -12.66 -8.68
CA GLN A 323 -0.99 -12.69 -8.97
C GLN A 323 -0.54 -13.96 -9.73
N MET A 324 -1.27 -15.08 -9.59
CA MET A 324 -1.01 -16.35 -10.28
C MET A 324 -1.87 -16.53 -11.56
N GLY A 325 -2.55 -15.47 -12.03
CA GLY A 325 -3.33 -15.50 -13.26
C GLY A 325 -4.72 -16.14 -13.16
N LYS A 326 -5.16 -16.61 -11.98
CA LYS A 326 -6.55 -17.02 -11.77
C LYS A 326 -7.48 -15.83 -12.00
N ILE A 327 -8.50 -16.00 -12.85
CA ILE A 327 -9.52 -14.98 -13.12
C ILE A 327 -10.41 -14.82 -11.86
N VAL A 328 -10.51 -13.59 -11.37
CA VAL A 328 -11.42 -13.15 -10.29
C VAL A 328 -12.64 -12.48 -10.91
N VAL A 329 -12.43 -11.61 -11.90
CA VAL A 329 -13.48 -11.00 -12.72
C VAL A 329 -13.12 -11.22 -14.19
N SER A 330 -14.05 -11.75 -14.98
CA SER A 330 -13.83 -12.00 -16.41
C SER A 330 -13.55 -10.70 -17.19
N VAL A 331 -12.87 -10.82 -18.33
CA VAL A 331 -12.42 -9.66 -19.11
C VAL A 331 -13.50 -9.18 -20.08
N ASP A 332 -14.69 -8.89 -19.55
CA ASP A 332 -15.89 -8.53 -20.32
C ASP A 332 -16.40 -7.12 -19.99
N TYR A 333 -15.85 -6.50 -18.95
CA TYR A 333 -16.38 -5.26 -18.37
C TYR A 333 -15.82 -4.01 -19.05
N ASP A 334 -16.66 -2.98 -19.15
CA ASP A 334 -16.27 -1.69 -19.73
C ASP A 334 -15.34 -0.90 -18.79
N GLN A 335 -15.47 -1.14 -17.48
CA GLN A 335 -14.67 -0.50 -16.46
C GLN A 335 -14.63 -1.36 -15.19
N ILE A 336 -13.48 -1.35 -14.51
CA ILE A 336 -13.30 -1.89 -13.17
C ILE A 336 -12.71 -0.81 -12.27
N GLY A 337 -13.25 -0.70 -11.07
CA GLY A 337 -12.97 0.37 -10.13
C GLY A 337 -13.74 1.65 -10.41
N LEU A 338 -13.83 2.47 -9.37
CA LEU A 338 -14.55 3.74 -9.40
C LEU A 338 -13.81 4.79 -10.25
N ASP A 339 -14.48 5.90 -10.58
CA ASP A 339 -13.88 6.99 -11.37
C ASP A 339 -12.72 7.71 -10.64
N SER A 340 -11.78 8.28 -11.40
CA SER A 340 -10.57 8.90 -10.85
C SER A 340 -10.83 10.22 -10.11
N ASN A 341 -12.01 10.81 -10.27
CA ASN A 341 -12.33 12.17 -9.81
C ASN A 341 -13.17 12.16 -8.52
N ILE A 342 -13.06 11.10 -7.71
CA ILE A 342 -13.81 10.95 -6.48
C ILE A 342 -13.16 11.77 -5.37
N ASP A 343 -13.92 12.73 -4.83
CA ASP A 343 -13.53 13.53 -3.67
C ASP A 343 -14.15 12.97 -2.38
N ASP A 344 -13.88 11.69 -2.10
CA ASP A 344 -14.22 11.08 -0.82
C ASP A 344 -12.94 10.71 -0.06
N LYS A 345 -12.54 11.56 0.89
CA LYS A 345 -11.29 11.42 1.66
C LYS A 345 -11.20 10.12 2.48
N ASN A 346 -12.33 9.44 2.74
CA ASN A 346 -12.36 8.17 3.45
C ASN A 346 -11.97 6.98 2.55
N LEU A 347 -11.94 7.19 1.23
CA LEU A 347 -11.64 6.13 0.27
C LEU A 347 -10.13 5.88 0.19
N THR A 348 -9.73 4.62 0.38
CA THR A 348 -8.31 4.20 0.39
C THR A 348 -7.92 3.36 -0.84
N SER A 349 -8.90 2.99 -1.67
CA SER A 349 -8.73 2.31 -2.95
C SER A 349 -9.93 2.55 -3.84
N ARG A 350 -9.70 2.79 -5.13
CA ARG A 350 -10.79 2.86 -6.13
C ARG A 350 -11.19 1.48 -6.66
N TYR A 351 -10.35 0.47 -6.47
CA TYR A 351 -10.51 -0.86 -7.06
C TYR A 351 -11.04 -1.90 -6.07
N LEU A 352 -10.80 -1.71 -4.77
CA LEU A 352 -11.22 -2.63 -3.71
C LEU A 352 -11.78 -1.84 -2.51
N LEU A 353 -13.10 -1.76 -2.42
CA LEU A 353 -13.79 -1.08 -1.31
C LEU A 353 -13.89 -2.01 -0.12
N TYR A 354 -13.58 -1.50 1.08
CA TYR A 354 -13.64 -2.26 2.34
C TYR A 354 -12.95 -3.64 2.28
N ASP A 355 -11.81 -3.69 1.58
CA ASP A 355 -10.98 -4.89 1.40
C ASP A 355 -11.71 -6.11 0.84
N ASN A 356 -12.84 -5.88 0.14
CA ASN A 356 -13.66 -6.96 -0.41
C ASN A 356 -14.35 -6.63 -1.74
N CYS A 357 -14.95 -5.44 -1.91
CA CYS A 357 -15.82 -5.17 -3.07
C CYS A 357 -15.04 -4.58 -4.25
N ILE A 358 -15.06 -5.28 -5.38
CA ILE A 358 -14.52 -4.84 -6.67
C ILE A 358 -15.67 -4.21 -7.48
N PRO A 359 -15.68 -2.88 -7.69
CA PRO A 359 -16.66 -2.21 -8.55
C PRO A 359 -16.48 -2.61 -10.01
N VAL A 360 -17.57 -2.98 -10.69
CA VAL A 360 -17.54 -3.33 -12.11
C VAL A 360 -18.64 -2.61 -12.86
N LYS A 361 -18.36 -2.20 -14.11
CA LYS A 361 -19.33 -1.54 -14.98
C LYS A 361 -19.50 -2.29 -16.30
N LEU A 362 -20.75 -2.60 -16.64
CA LEU A 362 -21.13 -3.24 -17.89
C LEU A 362 -22.35 -2.54 -18.47
N LEU A 363 -22.27 -2.13 -19.74
CA LEU A 363 -23.35 -1.48 -20.48
C LEU A 363 -23.94 -0.26 -19.73
N GLY A 364 -23.06 0.51 -19.09
CA GLY A 364 -23.46 1.71 -18.34
C GLY A 364 -23.95 1.45 -16.92
N LYS A 365 -24.16 0.20 -16.51
CA LYS A 365 -24.61 -0.18 -15.16
C LYS A 365 -23.47 -0.69 -14.29
N TRP A 366 -23.61 -0.51 -12.99
CA TRP A 366 -22.64 -0.88 -11.96
C TRP A 366 -23.11 -2.09 -11.14
N GLY A 367 -22.16 -2.89 -10.69
CA GLY A 367 -22.33 -3.99 -9.74
C GLY A 367 -21.03 -4.25 -8.98
N PHE A 368 -20.98 -5.34 -8.22
CA PHE A 368 -19.81 -5.71 -7.42
C PHE A 368 -19.50 -7.20 -7.49
N TYR A 369 -18.20 -7.50 -7.52
CA TYR A 369 -17.66 -8.80 -7.15
C TYR A 369 -16.97 -8.69 -5.80
N ASP A 370 -16.90 -9.79 -5.06
CA ASP A 370 -15.94 -9.89 -3.96
C ASP A 370 -14.53 -10.19 -4.50
N LYS A 371 -13.51 -10.07 -3.64
CA LYS A 371 -12.11 -10.35 -4.00
C LYS A 371 -11.81 -11.81 -4.35
N ASN A 372 -12.75 -12.72 -4.08
CA ASN A 372 -12.62 -14.14 -4.40
C ASN A 372 -13.26 -14.49 -5.75
N GLY A 373 -13.99 -13.56 -6.36
CA GLY A 373 -14.63 -13.69 -7.66
C GLY A 373 -16.12 -14.04 -7.59
N ASN A 374 -16.75 -13.92 -6.43
CA ASN A 374 -18.20 -14.09 -6.31
C ASN A 374 -18.90 -12.79 -6.68
N LYS A 375 -19.89 -12.83 -7.56
CA LYS A 375 -20.76 -11.67 -7.82
C LYS A 375 -21.64 -11.45 -6.59
N ILE A 376 -21.48 -10.31 -5.93
CA ILE A 376 -22.20 -9.96 -4.70
C ILE A 376 -23.30 -8.90 -4.93
N VAL A 377 -23.19 -8.13 -6.01
CA VAL A 377 -24.23 -7.19 -6.45
C VAL A 377 -24.34 -7.22 -7.97
N ASP A 378 -25.56 -7.40 -8.48
CA ASP A 378 -25.83 -7.44 -9.91
C ASP A 378 -25.57 -6.10 -10.60
N THR A 379 -25.23 -6.18 -11.89
CA THR A 379 -24.83 -5.04 -12.70
C THR A 379 -26.05 -4.26 -13.22
N GLU A 380 -26.79 -3.65 -12.30
CA GLU A 380 -28.08 -2.99 -12.58
C GLU A 380 -28.22 -1.56 -12.03
N TYR A 381 -27.19 -1.05 -11.35
CA TYR A 381 -27.21 0.28 -10.73
C TYR A 381 -26.65 1.34 -11.68
N ASP A 382 -27.16 2.56 -11.61
CA ASP A 382 -26.74 3.67 -12.47
C ASP A 382 -25.51 4.40 -11.92
N SER A 383 -25.29 4.35 -10.59
CA SER A 383 -24.13 4.96 -9.96
C SER A 383 -23.68 4.22 -8.70
N ILE A 384 -22.40 4.36 -8.38
CA ILE A 384 -21.81 4.08 -7.06
C ILE A 384 -21.43 5.41 -6.44
N GLY A 385 -21.97 5.71 -5.27
CA GLY A 385 -21.91 7.02 -4.64
C GLY A 385 -23.07 7.95 -5.01
N CYS A 386 -23.21 9.00 -4.22
CA CYS A 386 -24.14 10.10 -4.43
C CYS A 386 -23.33 11.38 -4.65
N TYR A 387 -23.19 11.79 -5.91
CA TYR A 387 -22.39 12.96 -6.31
C TYR A 387 -23.23 14.24 -6.47
N ARG A 388 -24.55 14.13 -6.43
CA ARG A 388 -25.49 15.25 -6.55
C ARG A 388 -26.36 15.30 -5.32
N VAL A 389 -25.99 16.17 -4.38
CA VAL A 389 -26.76 16.38 -3.16
C VAL A 389 -27.91 17.35 -3.46
N GLN A 390 -29.14 16.91 -3.21
CA GLN A 390 -30.35 17.73 -3.37
C GLN A 390 -30.79 18.30 -2.02
N ASN A 391 -31.21 19.57 -2.00
CA ASN A 391 -31.97 20.22 -0.91
C ASN A 391 -31.44 19.98 0.51
N ALA A 392 -30.13 19.81 0.66
CA ALA A 392 -29.47 19.60 1.94
C ALA A 392 -28.86 20.92 2.44
N ASP A 393 -28.60 20.97 3.75
CA ASP A 393 -27.84 22.03 4.43
C ASP A 393 -26.59 22.44 3.59
N GLY A 394 -26.21 23.73 3.61
CA GLY A 394 -25.15 24.28 2.76
C GLY A 394 -23.78 23.60 2.93
N ASN A 395 -23.61 22.79 3.97
CA ASN A 395 -22.41 22.01 4.28
C ASN A 395 -22.45 20.56 3.78
N ALA A 396 -23.50 20.15 3.09
CA ALA A 396 -23.67 18.77 2.63
C ALA A 396 -22.69 18.42 1.50
N GLN A 397 -22.01 17.30 1.67
CA GLN A 397 -20.96 16.84 0.77
C GLN A 397 -21.33 15.49 0.14
N PRO A 398 -20.92 15.25 -1.12
CA PRO A 398 -21.07 13.93 -1.74
C PRO A 398 -20.24 12.88 -1.00
N LEU A 399 -20.62 11.61 -1.17
CA LEU A 399 -19.85 10.47 -0.67
C LEU A 399 -20.05 9.25 -1.54
N VAL A 400 -19.15 8.30 -1.35
CA VAL A 400 -19.24 6.94 -1.90
C VAL A 400 -19.52 5.94 -0.78
N ILE A 401 -18.87 6.13 0.36
CA ILE A 401 -18.84 5.15 1.44
C ILE A 401 -19.25 5.73 2.79
N ILE A 402 -19.78 4.88 3.67
CA ILE A 402 -20.16 5.18 5.06
C ILE A 402 -19.35 4.25 5.98
N PRO A 403 -18.15 4.68 6.42
CA PRO A 403 -17.23 3.89 7.25
C PRO A 403 -17.87 3.22 8.46
N ASP A 404 -18.74 3.92 9.20
CA ASP A 404 -19.41 3.39 10.39
C ASP A 404 -20.27 2.13 10.12
N LEU A 405 -20.70 1.93 8.87
CA LEU A 405 -21.53 0.81 8.47
C LEU A 405 -20.80 -0.19 7.56
N ASN A 406 -19.55 0.08 7.17
CA ASN A 406 -18.93 -0.51 5.98
C ASN A 406 -19.87 -0.43 4.76
N GLY A 407 -20.62 0.68 4.66
CA GLY A 407 -21.69 0.86 3.69
C GLY A 407 -21.19 1.50 2.41
N ILE A 408 -21.67 1.02 1.26
CA ILE A 408 -21.41 1.56 -0.07
C ILE A 408 -22.72 2.08 -0.64
N VAL A 409 -22.73 3.34 -1.07
CA VAL A 409 -23.92 3.98 -1.64
C VAL A 409 -24.11 3.53 -3.09
N LEU A 410 -25.33 3.14 -3.45
CA LEU A 410 -25.74 2.79 -4.81
C LEU A 410 -26.91 3.65 -5.25
N GLY A 411 -26.89 4.10 -6.50
CA GLY A 411 -27.99 4.84 -7.12
C GLY A 411 -28.60 4.06 -8.27
N LYS A 412 -29.93 4.01 -8.34
CA LYS A 412 -30.68 3.40 -9.44
C LYS A 412 -31.66 4.41 -10.02
N LYS A 413 -31.67 4.54 -11.34
CA LYS A 413 -32.58 5.42 -12.08
C LYS A 413 -33.95 4.74 -12.18
N PHE A 414 -34.97 5.45 -11.73
CA PHE A 414 -36.36 5.11 -11.91
C PHE A 414 -36.97 6.10 -12.91
N GLU A 415 -37.60 5.56 -13.95
CA GLU A 415 -38.34 6.37 -14.91
C GLU A 415 -39.80 6.47 -14.46
N SER A 416 -40.37 7.67 -14.56
CA SER A 416 -41.82 7.84 -14.40
C SER A 416 -42.55 7.00 -15.45
N ALA A 417 -43.77 6.52 -15.13
CA ALA A 417 -44.59 5.69 -16.01
C ALA A 417 -44.77 6.32 -17.41
N ASN A 418 -44.77 7.66 -17.50
CA ASN A 418 -44.91 8.40 -18.75
C ASN A 418 -43.57 8.84 -19.38
N LYS A 419 -42.43 8.39 -18.84
CA LYS A 419 -41.05 8.74 -19.23
C LYS A 419 -40.72 10.24 -19.26
N SER A 420 -41.59 11.08 -18.70
CA SER A 420 -41.44 12.55 -18.71
C SER A 420 -40.40 13.05 -17.71
N SER A 421 -40.06 12.24 -16.71
CA SER A 421 -39.04 12.53 -15.71
C SER A 421 -38.35 11.23 -15.27
N SER A 422 -37.10 11.38 -14.82
CA SER A 422 -36.37 10.30 -14.18
C SER A 422 -35.78 10.79 -12.86
N GLN A 423 -35.88 9.94 -11.85
CA GLN A 423 -35.33 10.17 -10.53
C GLN A 423 -34.28 9.09 -10.25
N ILE A 424 -33.16 9.46 -9.65
CA ILE A 424 -32.24 8.49 -9.07
C ILE A 424 -32.62 8.34 -7.61
N LEU A 425 -32.90 7.11 -7.20
CA LEU A 425 -33.04 6.77 -5.79
C LEU A 425 -31.79 6.06 -5.31
N TYR A 426 -31.39 6.38 -4.09
CA TYR A 426 -30.20 5.84 -3.46
C TYR A 426 -30.54 4.84 -2.36
N GLY A 427 -29.64 3.86 -2.21
CA GLY A 427 -29.65 2.85 -1.17
C GLY A 427 -28.22 2.56 -0.73
N ILE A 428 -28.06 1.69 0.27
CA ILE A 428 -26.77 1.33 0.85
C ILE A 428 -26.66 -0.17 0.93
N VAL A 429 -25.57 -0.73 0.41
CA VAL A 429 -25.16 -2.12 0.61
C VAL A 429 -23.96 -2.20 1.53
N ASP A 430 -23.80 -3.30 2.25
CA ASP A 430 -22.56 -3.57 2.98
C ASP A 430 -21.47 -4.16 2.07
N LYS A 431 -20.30 -4.44 2.65
CA LYS A 431 -19.16 -5.06 1.95
C LYS A 431 -19.39 -6.50 1.46
N THR A 432 -20.52 -7.13 1.81
CA THR A 432 -20.92 -8.46 1.35
C THR A 432 -21.97 -8.40 0.25
N GLY A 433 -22.46 -7.20 -0.09
CA GLY A 433 -23.55 -6.99 -1.04
C GLY A 433 -24.93 -7.03 -0.41
N GLN A 434 -25.05 -7.20 0.91
CA GLN A 434 -26.33 -7.17 1.61
C GLN A 434 -26.86 -5.74 1.68
N MET A 435 -28.12 -5.53 1.27
CA MET A 435 -28.80 -4.24 1.41
C MET A 435 -28.93 -3.87 2.90
N ILE A 436 -28.31 -2.77 3.31
CA ILE A 436 -28.50 -2.15 4.64
C ILE A 436 -29.71 -1.22 4.60
N ILE A 437 -29.79 -0.38 3.55
CA ILE A 437 -30.90 0.55 3.33
C ILE A 437 -31.38 0.39 1.89
N ASN A 438 -32.67 0.09 1.73
CA ASN A 438 -33.30 -0.07 0.42
C ASN A 438 -33.24 1.22 -0.41
N LEU A 439 -33.38 1.06 -1.73
CA LEU A 439 -33.49 2.19 -2.66
C LEU A 439 -34.72 3.03 -2.30
N GLY A 440 -34.48 4.28 -1.91
CA GLY A 440 -35.55 5.20 -1.51
C GLY A 440 -35.09 6.62 -1.20
N ALA A 441 -33.79 6.86 -1.00
CA ALA A 441 -33.30 8.20 -0.73
C ALA A 441 -33.28 9.04 -2.00
N GLU A 442 -33.72 10.29 -1.91
CA GLU A 442 -33.49 11.30 -2.95
C GLU A 442 -32.04 11.80 -2.95
N SER A 443 -31.38 11.71 -1.79
CA SER A 443 -29.96 12.04 -1.62
C SER A 443 -29.39 11.31 -0.40
N ILE A 444 -28.14 10.89 -0.49
CA ILE A 444 -27.32 10.46 0.65
C ILE A 444 -26.08 11.34 0.68
N TYR A 445 -25.82 11.99 1.81
CA TYR A 445 -24.74 12.97 1.93
C TYR A 445 -24.08 12.92 3.30
N LYS A 446 -22.88 13.51 3.42
CA LYS A 446 -22.21 13.69 4.71
C LYS A 446 -22.10 15.16 5.08
N VAL A 447 -22.06 15.45 6.37
CA VAL A 447 -21.76 16.78 6.92
C VAL A 447 -20.61 16.63 7.90
N VAL A 448 -19.59 17.49 7.77
CA VAL A 448 -18.42 17.52 8.66
C VAL A 448 -18.50 18.77 9.52
N PHE A 449 -18.54 18.58 10.85
CA PHE A 449 -18.58 19.66 11.82
C PHE A 449 -17.66 19.33 13.00
N ASN A 450 -16.72 20.24 13.34
CA ASN A 450 -15.73 20.04 14.41
C ASN A 450 -15.00 18.68 14.34
N ASN A 451 -14.52 18.30 13.15
CA ASN A 451 -13.89 17.01 12.85
C ASN A 451 -14.76 15.77 13.06
N ASN A 452 -16.06 15.93 13.34
CA ASN A 452 -17.03 14.83 13.38
C ASN A 452 -17.79 14.77 12.06
N THR A 453 -17.91 13.56 11.50
CA THR A 453 -18.66 13.32 10.26
C THR A 453 -19.97 12.62 10.59
N SER A 454 -21.10 13.20 10.16
CA SER A 454 -22.43 12.58 10.21
C SER A 454 -22.91 12.28 8.79
N TYR A 455 -23.68 11.20 8.64
CA TYR A 455 -24.19 10.72 7.35
C TYR A 455 -25.71 10.77 7.34
N TYR A 456 -26.29 11.35 6.29
CA TYR A 456 -27.70 11.63 6.22
C TYR A 456 -28.36 10.94 5.03
N TYR A 457 -29.53 10.38 5.29
CA TYR A 457 -30.47 9.89 4.30
C TYR A 457 -31.57 10.94 4.15
N TYR A 458 -31.75 11.46 2.94
CA TYR A 458 -32.76 12.48 2.66
C TYR A 458 -33.86 11.94 1.76
N THR A 459 -35.11 12.12 2.21
CA THR A 459 -36.32 11.78 1.46
C THR A 459 -37.43 12.73 1.87
N SER A 460 -38.27 13.15 0.92
CA SER A 460 -39.54 13.84 1.21
C SER A 460 -39.39 15.06 2.13
N GLY A 461 -38.30 15.82 2.00
CA GLY A 461 -38.05 17.02 2.80
C GLY A 461 -37.44 16.78 4.18
N GLN A 462 -37.12 15.54 4.55
CA GLN A 462 -36.56 15.18 5.86
C GLN A 462 -35.18 14.54 5.73
N SER A 463 -34.27 14.91 6.64
CA SER A 463 -32.94 14.29 6.77
C SER A 463 -32.88 13.43 8.02
N ILE A 464 -32.48 12.18 7.85
CA ILE A 464 -32.34 11.19 8.93
C ILE A 464 -30.85 10.86 9.09
N ASP A 465 -30.32 10.95 10.30
CA ASP A 465 -28.96 10.48 10.61
C ASP A 465 -28.90 8.95 10.51
N ILE A 466 -28.18 8.47 9.51
CA ILE A 466 -28.12 7.05 9.13
C ILE A 466 -27.52 6.21 10.25
N VAL A 467 -26.39 6.65 10.80
CA VAL A 467 -25.61 5.87 11.77
C VAL A 467 -26.36 5.81 13.10
N LYS A 468 -26.97 6.92 13.51
CA LYS A 468 -27.80 6.97 14.72
C LYS A 468 -29.01 6.05 14.60
N ALA A 469 -29.78 6.17 13.50
CA ALA A 469 -30.97 5.35 13.27
C ALA A 469 -30.62 3.85 13.24
N TRP A 470 -29.55 3.47 12.55
CA TRP A 470 -29.09 2.08 12.48
C TRP A 470 -28.70 1.52 13.86
N ARG A 471 -27.96 2.30 14.68
CA ARG A 471 -27.59 1.88 16.05
C ARG A 471 -28.80 1.71 16.95
N GLU A 472 -29.81 2.58 16.83
CA GLU A 472 -31.06 2.45 17.58
C GLU A 472 -31.85 1.20 17.17
N GLU A 473 -31.87 0.88 15.88
CA GLU A 473 -32.51 -0.33 15.37
C GLU A 473 -31.80 -1.60 15.88
N MET A 474 -30.47 -1.63 15.84
CA MET A 474 -29.70 -2.79 16.33
C MET A 474 -29.90 -3.03 17.83
N LYS A 475 -29.96 -1.96 18.64
CA LYS A 475 -30.29 -2.09 20.07
C LYS A 475 -31.66 -2.72 20.31
N LYS A 476 -32.68 -2.38 19.51
CA LYS A 476 -34.03 -2.98 19.62
C LYS A 476 -34.00 -4.48 19.30
N ARG A 477 -33.22 -4.88 18.29
CA ARG A 477 -33.04 -6.29 17.92
C ARG A 477 -32.31 -7.08 19.00
N GLU A 478 -31.28 -6.50 19.61
CA GLU A 478 -30.54 -7.11 20.73
C GLU A 478 -31.37 -7.23 22.01
N LEU A 479 -32.30 -6.30 22.25
CA LEU A 479 -33.19 -6.29 23.41
C LEU A 479 -34.40 -7.23 23.30
N GLY A 480 -34.52 -8.02 22.21
CA GLY A 480 -35.47 -9.13 22.15
C GLY A 480 -36.93 -8.76 21.87
N GLU A 481 -37.21 -7.66 21.17
CA GLU A 481 -38.53 -7.47 20.54
C GLU A 481 -38.65 -8.37 19.29
N ALA A 482 -38.69 -9.68 19.52
CA ALA A 482 -38.98 -10.68 18.50
C ALA A 482 -40.49 -10.67 18.16
N GLY A 483 -40.90 -9.69 17.34
CA GLY A 483 -42.16 -9.72 16.61
C GLY A 483 -41.92 -10.15 15.17
N THR A 484 -42.10 -11.45 14.88
CA THR A 484 -42.28 -12.07 13.55
C THR A 484 -41.31 -11.67 12.43
N ALA A 485 -40.46 -12.63 12.03
CA ALA A 485 -39.86 -12.63 10.71
C ALA A 485 -40.94 -12.76 9.64
N THR A 486 -41.23 -11.67 8.91
CA THR A 486 -41.33 -11.65 7.43
C THR A 486 -41.51 -10.21 6.92
N ASN A 487 -40.69 -9.87 5.92
CA ASN A 487 -40.80 -8.79 4.93
C ASN A 487 -40.39 -7.36 5.32
N ASN A 488 -39.27 -6.94 4.72
CA ASN A 488 -38.92 -5.59 4.26
C ASN A 488 -39.71 -4.43 4.89
N THR A 489 -39.16 -3.84 5.94
CA THR A 489 -39.67 -2.55 6.43
C THR A 489 -39.12 -1.42 5.57
N SER A 490 -39.92 -1.07 4.57
CA SER A 490 -39.97 0.27 3.98
C SER A 490 -40.09 1.33 5.08
N VAL A 491 -39.18 2.30 5.09
CA VAL A 491 -39.43 3.60 5.75
C VAL A 491 -40.47 4.32 4.89
N GLN A 492 -41.75 4.04 5.12
CA GLN A 492 -42.85 4.84 4.57
C GLN A 492 -42.98 6.11 5.41
N GLY A 493 -42.70 7.26 4.78
CA GLY A 493 -43.14 8.55 5.29
C GLY A 493 -44.67 8.59 5.34
N GLN A 494 -45.21 9.07 6.46
CA GLN A 494 -46.62 9.38 6.60
C GLN A 494 -47.01 10.46 5.57
N VAL A 495 -47.84 10.10 4.60
CA VAL A 495 -48.62 11.05 3.81
C VAL A 495 -50.07 10.92 4.28
N THR A 496 -50.53 11.93 5.01
CA THR A 496 -51.96 12.17 5.24
C THR A 496 -52.61 12.53 3.91
N ASN A 497 -53.37 11.58 3.34
CA ASN A 497 -54.36 11.89 2.31
C ASN A 497 -55.68 12.28 2.99
N GLN A 498 -56.07 13.55 2.86
CA GLN A 498 -57.49 13.91 2.81
C GLN A 498 -57.93 13.79 1.35
N ILE A 499 -58.74 12.79 1.05
CA ILE A 499 -59.60 12.81 -0.13
C ILE A 499 -60.99 12.37 0.30
N ASN A 500 -61.94 13.28 0.05
CA ASN A 500 -63.36 13.09 0.20
C ASN A 500 -63.86 11.94 -0.68
N ASP A 501 -64.72 11.14 -0.08
CA ASP A 501 -65.51 10.10 -0.73
C ASP A 501 -66.53 10.72 -1.69
N ASN A 502 -66.63 10.16 -2.90
CA ASN A 502 -67.88 9.97 -3.61
C ASN A 502 -67.69 9.14 -4.88
N GLY A 503 -68.42 8.03 -4.96
CA GLY A 503 -68.99 7.55 -6.23
C GLY A 503 -68.42 6.25 -6.80
N SER A 504 -69.02 5.14 -6.37
CA SER A 504 -69.49 4.01 -7.20
C SER A 504 -68.82 3.74 -8.56
N ASN A 505 -68.25 2.55 -8.73
CA ASN A 505 -68.88 1.50 -9.53
C ASN A 505 -68.11 0.18 -9.53
N GLN A 506 -68.89 -0.90 -9.63
CA GLN A 506 -68.51 -2.30 -9.78
C GLN A 506 -67.59 -2.56 -10.99
N VAL A 507 -66.83 -3.66 -10.95
CA VAL A 507 -66.95 -4.82 -11.87
C VAL A 507 -65.74 -5.76 -11.73
N THR A 508 -66.04 -6.94 -11.17
CA THR A 508 -65.71 -8.30 -11.63
C THR A 508 -64.25 -8.77 -11.76
N THR A 509 -63.94 -9.74 -10.89
CA THR A 509 -62.86 -10.73 -10.96
C THR A 509 -63.08 -11.76 -12.06
N GLN A 510 -62.02 -12.11 -12.80
CA GLN A 510 -61.87 -13.44 -13.38
C GLN A 510 -60.43 -13.95 -13.21
N ASN A 511 -60.33 -15.01 -12.40
CA ASN A 511 -59.20 -15.92 -12.32
C ASN A 511 -59.23 -16.86 -13.53
N THR A 512 -58.06 -17.20 -14.07
CA THR A 512 -57.82 -18.53 -14.64
C THR A 512 -56.45 -19.03 -14.19
N ASN A 513 -56.49 -20.13 -13.43
CA ASN A 513 -55.36 -20.99 -13.10
C ASN A 513 -55.10 -21.95 -14.27
N THR A 514 -53.82 -22.23 -14.53
CA THR A 514 -53.41 -23.54 -15.06
C THR A 514 -52.11 -23.96 -14.41
N ALA A 515 -52.15 -25.11 -13.74
CA ALA A 515 -51.06 -25.79 -13.08
C ALA A 515 -50.74 -27.08 -13.85
N VAL A 516 -49.47 -27.50 -13.92
CA VAL A 516 -48.99 -28.89 -14.13
C VAL A 516 -47.55 -29.01 -13.55
N PRO A 517 -47.13 -30.17 -12.99
CA PRO A 517 -46.44 -30.24 -11.69
C PRO A 517 -44.98 -30.71 -11.69
N GLN A 518 -44.34 -30.53 -10.53
CA GLN A 518 -43.08 -31.14 -10.09
C GLN A 518 -43.25 -32.61 -9.69
N SER A 519 -42.25 -33.44 -10.03
CA SER A 519 -42.00 -34.76 -9.44
C SER A 519 -40.89 -34.66 -8.39
N ASN A 520 -41.20 -35.13 -7.18
CA ASN A 520 -40.26 -35.44 -6.10
C ASN A 520 -39.56 -36.77 -6.38
N ASP A 521 -38.30 -36.88 -5.99
CA ASP A 521 -37.78 -38.12 -5.39
C ASP A 521 -36.78 -37.76 -4.28
N GLN A 522 -37.10 -38.22 -3.07
CA GLN A 522 -36.21 -38.29 -1.93
C GLN A 522 -35.40 -39.59 -2.03
N ASN A 523 -34.13 -39.58 -1.61
CA ASN A 523 -33.64 -40.63 -0.74
C ASN A 523 -32.40 -40.22 0.06
N ASN A 524 -32.32 -40.86 1.22
CA ASN A 524 -31.61 -40.53 2.44
C ASN A 524 -30.38 -41.43 2.60
N ALA A 525 -29.31 -40.95 3.27
CA ALA A 525 -28.49 -41.67 4.28
C ALA A 525 -27.00 -41.25 4.34
N GLN A 526 -26.66 -40.57 5.45
CA GLN A 526 -25.60 -40.82 6.44
C GLN A 526 -24.15 -41.29 6.09
N ASN A 527 -23.21 -40.55 6.71
CA ASN A 527 -22.00 -40.93 7.46
C ASN A 527 -20.95 -41.88 6.84
N ASN A 528 -19.69 -41.43 6.69
CA ASN A 528 -18.63 -41.51 7.72
C ASN A 528 -17.24 -41.13 7.19
N THR A 529 -16.40 -40.65 8.11
CA THR A 529 -14.94 -40.45 8.09
C THR A 529 -14.11 -41.67 7.65
N SER A 530 -13.00 -41.45 6.93
CA SER A 530 -11.60 -41.67 7.39
C SER A 530 -10.59 -41.95 6.27
N LYS A 531 -9.41 -41.31 6.40
CA LYS A 531 -8.03 -41.75 6.10
C LYS A 531 -7.68 -42.30 4.70
N GLY A 532 -6.81 -41.54 4.03
CA GLY A 532 -5.45 -41.87 3.56
C GLY A 532 -5.15 -43.24 2.95
N ILE A 533 -4.44 -43.21 1.81
CA ILE A 533 -3.28 -44.07 1.49
C ILE A 533 -2.52 -43.42 0.31
N GLU A 534 -1.20 -43.44 0.44
CA GLU A 534 -0.19 -43.20 -0.59
C GLU A 534 -0.24 -44.28 -1.67
N GLU A 535 0.06 -43.95 -2.92
CA GLU A 535 0.69 -44.93 -3.80
C GLU A 535 1.66 -44.24 -4.77
N GLN A 536 2.94 -44.52 -4.54
CA GLN A 536 4.00 -44.46 -5.54
C GLN A 536 3.66 -45.45 -6.66
N ASN A 537 3.87 -45.06 -7.92
CA ASN A 537 4.54 -46.00 -8.82
C ASN A 537 5.32 -45.28 -9.92
N ASN A 538 6.58 -45.66 -9.94
CA ASN A 538 7.62 -45.37 -10.92
C ASN A 538 7.42 -46.31 -12.11
N SER A 539 7.62 -45.83 -13.33
CA SER A 539 8.00 -46.67 -14.48
C SER A 539 8.66 -45.81 -15.56
N GLN A 540 9.98 -45.94 -15.64
CA GLN A 540 10.78 -45.61 -16.80
C GLN A 540 10.40 -46.52 -17.97
N VAL A 541 10.36 -45.98 -19.19
CA VAL A 541 10.83 -46.66 -20.40
C VAL A 541 11.53 -45.64 -21.30
N GLN A 542 12.68 -46.08 -21.82
CA GLN A 542 13.68 -45.39 -22.64
C GLN A 542 13.41 -45.47 -24.15
N ASN A 543 13.93 -44.46 -24.85
CA ASN A 543 14.58 -44.44 -26.18
C ASN A 543 13.78 -44.71 -27.47
N GLN A 544 13.78 -43.72 -28.39
CA GLN A 544 14.64 -43.62 -29.60
C GLN A 544 14.14 -42.41 -30.43
N ASP A 545 14.95 -41.38 -30.65
CA ASP A 545 15.80 -41.15 -31.84
C ASP A 545 15.07 -41.23 -33.19
N GLU A 546 14.85 -40.07 -33.83
CA GLU A 546 15.24 -39.86 -35.23
C GLU A 546 15.27 -38.37 -35.62
N SER A 547 16.36 -38.02 -36.29
CA SER A 547 16.76 -36.75 -36.87
C SER A 547 16.17 -36.51 -38.27
N ALA A 548 15.82 -35.27 -38.62
CA ALA A 548 15.87 -34.79 -40.02
C ALA A 548 15.88 -33.25 -40.14
N THR A 549 17.07 -32.73 -40.37
CA THR A 549 17.52 -31.76 -41.41
C THR A 549 16.60 -30.66 -41.98
N ALA A 550 17.19 -29.47 -42.03
CA ALA A 550 16.81 -28.18 -42.62
C ALA A 550 16.34 -28.14 -44.08
N VAL A 551 15.53 -27.12 -44.41
CA VAL A 551 15.58 -26.39 -45.70
C VAL A 551 15.28 -24.89 -45.49
N VAL A 552 16.21 -24.06 -45.95
CA VAL A 552 16.15 -22.60 -46.15
C VAL A 552 15.50 -22.30 -47.52
N PRO A 553 14.90 -21.13 -47.74
CA PRO A 553 15.28 -20.42 -48.96
C PRO A 553 15.62 -18.94 -48.73
N SER A 554 16.79 -18.60 -49.24
CA SER A 554 17.27 -17.28 -49.60
C SER A 554 16.48 -16.71 -50.78
N SER A 555 16.20 -15.41 -50.76
CA SER A 555 16.01 -14.62 -51.99
C SER A 555 16.71 -13.27 -51.84
N THR A 556 17.74 -13.08 -52.64
CA THR A 556 18.48 -11.84 -52.87
C THR A 556 17.80 -11.02 -53.98
N THR A 557 17.64 -9.71 -53.71
CA THR A 557 17.80 -8.52 -54.59
C THR A 557 17.41 -8.56 -56.08
N ASN A 558 16.53 -7.62 -56.50
CA ASN A 558 16.82 -6.54 -57.46
C ASN A 558 15.56 -5.67 -57.69
N GLY A 559 15.72 -4.35 -57.67
CA GLY A 559 14.68 -3.36 -57.97
C GLY A 559 14.82 -2.08 -57.16
#